data_AF-A0A8B6D4E4-F1
#
_entry.id   AF-A0A8B6D4E4-F1
#
_cell.length_a   1.000
_cell.length_b   1.000
_cell.length_c   1.000
_cell.angle_alpha   90.00
_cell.angle_beta   90.00
_cell.angle_gamma   90.00
#
_symmetry.space_group_name_H-M   'P 1'
#
loop_
_entity.id
_entity.type
_entity.pdbx_description
1 polymer ?
#
loop_
_entity_poly.entity_id
_entity_poly.type
_entity_poly.pdbx_seq_one_letter_code
_entity_poly.pdbx_strand_id
1 'polypeptide(L)'
;MKTRYSKYRKVIFLLMFISLLFILKTNTLMNKTKQKLNPINEIERVQTMCGELCKTSRVGHPGLFFQKPPKNIDSCSEAVHIISAVTQGKRDSDLIEFVVLNVLDGSVRSNFDCCIYGDAKLSFHRVKAVVKETYPQKRRVVSLKARQYQCFVHNISSPMKHIQLVGKKEFCNSSHIRQPVLYAPVKENKFAICAKIAYNYLNPLHLIEWFEYQKMMGVDTVLIALQQVNEDAYAVFKYYEREGIAILISFPCKLPGNIDRNFEPHKWNYHQSTHDEQVAVYSCKEILKGFGFVAVVDLDEYIVHKNFSSYTEMFKVKNFKLV
;
A
#
# COMPACT_ATOMS: atom_id res chain seq x y z
N MET A 1 34.42 -20.07 8.97
CA MET A 1 33.08 -19.43 8.93
C MET A 1 32.06 -20.14 8.01
N LYS A 2 32.47 -20.89 6.97
CA LYS A 2 31.57 -21.62 6.03
C LYS A 2 30.85 -22.86 6.61
N THR A 3 31.32 -23.45 7.70
CA THR A 3 30.78 -24.74 8.22
C THR A 3 29.60 -24.59 9.18
N ARG A 4 29.40 -23.42 9.81
CA ARG A 4 28.22 -23.20 10.68
C ARG A 4 26.93 -23.01 9.87
N TYR A 5 26.99 -22.34 8.71
CA TYR A 5 25.81 -22.08 7.86
C TYR A 5 25.11 -23.36 7.35
N SER A 6 25.86 -24.43 7.09
CA SER A 6 25.30 -25.70 6.59
C SER A 6 24.38 -26.40 7.60
N LYS A 7 24.68 -26.27 8.90
CA LYS A 7 23.91 -26.94 9.96
C LYS A 7 22.54 -26.28 10.18
N TYR A 8 22.48 -24.95 10.09
CA TYR A 8 21.24 -24.20 10.27
C TYR A 8 20.28 -24.30 9.07
N ARG A 9 20.81 -24.43 7.85
CA ARG A 9 19.99 -24.65 6.66
C ARG A 9 19.13 -25.92 6.79
N LYS A 10 19.69 -27.00 7.37
CA LYS A 10 18.93 -28.24 7.61
C LYS A 10 17.82 -28.08 8.66
N VAL A 11 18.05 -27.28 9.70
CA VAL A 11 17.04 -27.04 10.76
C VAL A 11 15.90 -26.17 10.25
N ILE A 12 16.22 -25.12 9.47
CA ILE A 12 15.21 -24.26 8.84
C ILE A 12 14.38 -25.07 7.84
N PHE A 13 15.02 -25.88 6.98
CA PHE A 13 14.31 -26.78 6.06
C PHE A 13 13.41 -27.77 6.81
N LEU A 14 13.85 -28.33 7.94
CA LEU A 14 13.04 -29.27 8.72
C LEU A 14 11.83 -28.57 9.37
N LEU A 15 12.02 -27.38 9.95
CA LEU A 15 10.92 -26.58 10.52
C LEU A 15 9.92 -26.16 9.45
N MET A 16 10.41 -25.74 8.29
CA MET A 16 9.56 -25.42 7.13
C MET A 16 8.79 -26.63 6.62
N PHE A 17 9.40 -27.81 6.57
CA PHE A 17 8.74 -29.04 6.14
C PHE A 17 7.65 -29.46 7.14
N ILE A 18 7.89 -29.27 8.44
CA ILE A 18 6.89 -29.49 9.49
C ILE A 18 5.72 -28.50 9.36
N SER A 19 5.99 -27.21 9.14
CA SER A 19 4.95 -26.21 8.89
C SER A 19 4.14 -26.52 7.63
N LEU A 20 4.79 -26.93 6.54
CA LEU A 20 4.13 -27.32 5.29
C LEU A 20 3.23 -28.56 5.46
N LEU A 21 3.70 -29.57 6.21
CA LEU A 21 2.89 -30.73 6.59
C LEU A 21 1.70 -30.34 7.46
N PHE A 22 1.87 -29.34 8.35
CA PHE A 22 0.78 -28.80 9.15
C PHE A 22 -0.26 -28.10 8.28
N ILE A 23 0.17 -27.26 7.33
CA ILE A 23 -0.68 -26.53 6.37
C ILE A 23 -1.50 -27.52 5.50
N LEU A 24 -0.85 -28.58 4.99
CA LEU A 24 -1.53 -29.61 4.19
C LEU A 24 -2.59 -30.36 5.01
N LYS A 25 -2.31 -30.62 6.29
CA LYS A 25 -3.22 -31.34 7.20
C LYS A 25 -4.38 -30.46 7.71
N THR A 26 -4.16 -29.16 7.92
CA THR A 26 -5.22 -28.22 8.34
C THR A 26 -6.18 -27.89 7.20
N ASN A 27 -5.72 -27.86 5.94
CA ASN A 27 -6.61 -27.68 4.79
C ASN A 27 -7.60 -28.85 4.61
N THR A 28 -7.28 -30.05 5.12
CA THR A 28 -8.22 -31.18 5.11
C THR A 28 -9.28 -31.09 6.22
N LEU A 29 -8.97 -30.40 7.34
CA LEU A 29 -9.88 -30.25 8.49
C LEU A 29 -10.74 -28.98 8.44
N MET A 30 -10.27 -27.90 7.81
CA MET A 30 -10.93 -26.59 7.83
C MET A 30 -12.16 -26.48 6.92
N ASN A 31 -12.50 -27.51 6.15
CA ASN A 31 -13.69 -27.54 5.29
C ASN A 31 -15.01 -27.75 6.06
N LYS A 32 -15.04 -27.60 7.40
CA LYS A 32 -16.18 -27.95 8.24
C LYS A 32 -16.61 -26.95 9.31
N THR A 33 -16.09 -25.72 9.41
CA THR A 33 -16.56 -24.82 10.49
C THR A 33 -16.65 -23.34 10.12
N LYS A 34 -17.78 -22.75 10.52
CA LYS A 34 -18.40 -21.49 10.08
C LYS A 34 -17.62 -20.21 10.39
N GLN A 35 -17.91 -19.23 9.54
CA GLN A 35 -17.68 -17.79 9.64
C GLN A 35 -18.16 -17.17 10.97
N LYS A 36 -17.30 -16.31 11.53
CA LYS A 36 -17.68 -15.16 12.38
C LYS A 36 -17.21 -13.88 11.65
N LEU A 37 -18.09 -12.89 11.57
CA LEU A 37 -17.87 -11.63 10.85
C LEU A 37 -16.74 -10.80 11.45
N ASN A 38 -15.87 -10.28 10.58
CA ASN A 38 -14.78 -9.33 10.86
C ASN A 38 -15.13 -7.98 10.19
N PRO A 39 -14.81 -6.81 10.76
CA PRO A 39 -15.23 -5.50 10.23
C PRO A 39 -14.43 -5.01 9.01
N ILE A 40 -13.83 -5.92 8.22
CA ILE A 40 -12.96 -5.63 7.05
C ILE A 40 -13.75 -5.65 5.71
N ASN A 41 -15.06 -5.89 5.75
CA ASN A 41 -15.89 -6.14 4.55
C ASN A 41 -16.08 -4.93 3.60
N GLU A 42 -15.64 -3.72 3.96
CA GLU A 42 -15.74 -2.55 3.06
C GLU A 42 -14.56 -2.47 2.08
N ILE A 43 -13.43 -3.11 2.39
CA ILE A 43 -12.25 -3.22 1.49
C ILE A 43 -12.50 -4.27 0.39
N GLU A 44 -13.25 -5.34 0.68
CA GLU A 44 -13.54 -6.42 -0.28
C GLU A 44 -14.39 -5.95 -1.47
N ARG A 45 -15.28 -4.97 -1.32
CA ARG A 45 -16.13 -4.49 -2.43
C ARG A 45 -15.36 -3.76 -3.53
N VAL A 46 -14.20 -3.17 -3.21
CA VAL A 46 -13.33 -2.52 -4.21
C VAL A 46 -12.45 -3.55 -4.93
N GLN A 47 -12.15 -4.68 -4.29
CA GLN A 47 -11.27 -5.73 -4.82
C GLN A 47 -11.89 -6.53 -5.99
N THR A 48 -13.21 -6.74 -6.00
CA THR A 48 -13.88 -7.56 -7.03
C THR A 48 -13.88 -6.93 -8.43
N MET A 49 -13.78 -5.59 -8.55
CA MET A 49 -13.77 -4.91 -9.85
C MET A 49 -12.44 -5.04 -10.62
N CYS A 50 -11.31 -5.28 -9.96
CA CYS A 50 -10.01 -5.41 -10.66
C CYS A 50 -9.82 -6.78 -11.35
N GLY A 51 -10.48 -7.84 -10.85
CA GLY A 51 -10.32 -9.20 -11.38
C GLY A 51 -11.01 -9.45 -12.73
N GLU A 52 -12.16 -8.82 -12.98
CA GLU A 52 -12.94 -9.05 -14.21
C GLU A 52 -12.47 -8.17 -15.39
N LEU A 53 -11.88 -7.00 -15.13
CA LEU A 53 -11.39 -6.08 -16.17
C LEU A 53 -10.01 -6.45 -16.77
N CYS A 54 -9.32 -7.44 -16.20
CA CYS A 54 -7.98 -7.86 -16.69
C CYS A 54 -8.00 -8.96 -17.75
N LYS A 55 -9.17 -9.54 -18.09
CA LYS A 55 -9.25 -10.65 -19.07
C LYS A 55 -9.44 -10.21 -20.54
N THR A 56 -9.60 -8.92 -20.82
CA THR A 56 -9.87 -8.43 -22.18
C THR A 56 -8.98 -7.25 -22.58
N SER A 57 -7.74 -7.54 -23.00
CA SER A 57 -7.04 -6.64 -23.94
C SER A 57 -5.93 -7.41 -24.65
N ARG A 58 -6.21 -7.84 -25.88
CA ARG A 58 -5.20 -8.34 -26.83
C ARG A 58 -4.87 -7.22 -27.82
N VAL A 59 -3.57 -6.95 -27.94
CA VAL A 59 -2.80 -6.48 -29.11
C VAL A 59 -3.12 -5.08 -29.68
N GLY A 60 -2.17 -4.16 -29.51
CA GLY A 60 -2.00 -2.96 -30.31
C GLY A 60 -0.51 -2.61 -30.43
N HIS A 61 -0.04 -2.34 -31.65
CA HIS A 61 1.37 -2.20 -32.07
C HIS A 61 2.20 -1.10 -31.34
N PRO A 62 3.54 -1.27 -31.23
CA PRO A 62 4.42 -0.26 -30.65
C PRO A 62 4.87 0.78 -31.69
N GLY A 63 4.32 1.99 -31.59
CA GLY A 63 4.85 3.19 -32.23
C GLY A 63 5.52 4.09 -31.19
N LEU A 64 6.84 4.25 -31.26
CA LEU A 64 7.64 5.15 -30.42
C LEU A 64 7.29 6.62 -30.71
N PHE A 65 6.40 7.20 -29.90
CA PHE A 65 6.27 8.65 -29.78
C PHE A 65 6.38 9.04 -28.30
N PHE A 66 7.49 9.70 -27.95
CA PHE A 66 7.54 10.51 -26.74
C PHE A 66 6.58 11.69 -26.92
N GLN A 67 5.32 11.52 -26.53
CA GLN A 67 4.39 12.64 -26.44
C GLN A 67 4.92 13.61 -25.37
N LYS A 68 5.22 14.85 -25.77
CA LYS A 68 5.46 15.94 -24.82
C LYS A 68 4.24 16.00 -23.88
N PRO A 69 4.42 16.19 -22.56
CA PRO A 69 3.31 16.33 -21.65
C PRO A 69 2.39 17.47 -22.14
N PRO A 70 1.05 17.28 -22.14
CA PRO A 70 0.13 18.30 -22.59
C PRO A 70 0.38 19.61 -21.84
N LYS A 71 0.56 20.70 -22.59
CA LYS A 71 0.71 22.03 -21.99
C LYS A 71 -0.67 22.50 -21.53
N ASN A 72 -0.83 22.71 -20.22
CA ASN A 72 -2.05 23.15 -19.51
C ASN A 72 -3.19 22.11 -19.45
N ILE A 73 -3.06 21.14 -18.56
CA ILE A 73 -4.24 20.43 -18.02
C ILE A 73 -4.74 21.29 -16.84
N ASP A 74 -5.79 22.07 -17.09
CA ASP A 74 -6.44 22.91 -16.05
C ASP A 74 -7.47 22.13 -15.21
N SER A 75 -7.77 20.87 -15.57
CA SER A 75 -8.72 19.99 -14.87
C SER A 75 -8.01 18.98 -13.96
N CYS A 76 -8.43 18.92 -12.69
CA CYS A 76 -7.87 18.02 -11.68
C CYS A 76 -8.14 16.53 -12.01
N SER A 77 -9.27 16.23 -12.65
CA SER A 77 -9.72 14.84 -12.87
C SER A 77 -8.85 14.04 -13.84
N GLU A 78 -8.11 14.72 -14.71
CA GLU A 78 -7.22 14.07 -15.69
C GLU A 78 -5.76 14.03 -15.25
N ALA A 79 -5.37 14.92 -14.32
CA ALA A 79 -3.99 15.08 -13.90
C ALA A 79 -3.66 14.42 -12.56
N VAL A 80 -4.65 14.17 -11.69
CA VAL A 80 -4.39 13.66 -10.34
C VAL A 80 -5.19 12.40 -10.06
N HIS A 81 -4.48 11.37 -9.58
CA HIS A 81 -5.06 10.07 -9.25
C HIS A 81 -4.80 9.76 -7.79
N ILE A 82 -5.88 9.69 -7.01
CA ILE A 82 -5.83 9.34 -5.60
C ILE A 82 -5.68 7.81 -5.49
N ILE A 83 -4.62 7.38 -4.82
CA ILE A 83 -4.34 5.97 -4.55
C ILE A 83 -4.93 5.56 -3.20
N SER A 84 -4.78 6.42 -2.20
CA SER A 84 -5.39 6.21 -0.88
C SER A 84 -5.65 7.53 -0.18
N ALA A 85 -6.59 7.48 0.76
CA ALA A 85 -6.90 8.56 1.68
C ALA A 85 -6.91 7.98 3.10
N VAL A 86 -6.10 8.51 4.00
CA VAL A 86 -5.93 7.94 5.35
C VAL A 86 -6.09 9.04 6.38
N THR A 87 -6.97 8.83 7.37
CA THR A 87 -7.14 9.75 8.50
C THR A 87 -5.93 9.69 9.41
N GLN A 88 -5.63 10.84 10.02
CA GLN A 88 -4.61 10.99 11.02
C GLN A 88 -5.19 11.81 12.17
N GLY A 89 -5.07 11.29 13.38
CA GLY A 89 -5.56 11.91 14.61
C GLY A 89 -4.47 11.97 15.67
N LYS A 90 -4.75 12.68 16.75
CA LYS A 90 -3.94 12.59 17.97
C LYS A 90 -4.13 11.21 18.58
N ARG A 91 -3.03 10.61 19.05
CA ARG A 91 -3.05 9.25 19.65
C ARG A 91 -4.05 9.13 20.81
N ASP A 92 -4.27 10.20 21.55
CA ASP A 92 -5.14 10.23 22.74
C ASP A 92 -6.52 10.85 22.49
N SER A 93 -6.91 11.04 21.23
CA SER A 93 -8.18 11.69 20.89
C SER A 93 -8.86 11.00 19.72
N ASP A 94 -10.18 10.78 19.86
CA ASP A 94 -11.03 10.38 18.75
C ASP A 94 -11.17 11.47 17.67
N LEU A 95 -10.55 12.65 17.88
CA LEU A 95 -10.55 13.74 16.94
C LEU A 95 -9.55 13.50 15.81
N ILE A 96 -10.10 13.43 14.60
CA ILE A 96 -9.33 13.42 13.36
C ILE A 96 -8.86 14.85 13.10
N GLU A 97 -7.56 15.04 12.92
CA GLU A 97 -6.98 16.37 12.66
C GLU A 97 -6.86 16.65 11.16
N PHE A 98 -6.49 15.62 10.39
CA PHE A 98 -6.32 15.74 8.95
C PHE A 98 -6.49 14.40 8.22
N VAL A 99 -6.71 14.47 6.92
CA VAL A 99 -6.65 13.34 5.99
C VAL A 99 -5.43 13.50 5.11
N VAL A 100 -4.63 12.45 4.97
CA VAL A 100 -3.51 12.39 4.03
C VAL A 100 -3.95 11.64 2.78
N LEU A 101 -3.84 12.31 1.63
CA LEU A 101 -4.08 11.76 0.31
C LEU A 101 -2.75 11.37 -0.31
N ASN A 102 -2.61 10.12 -0.73
CA ASN A 102 -1.45 9.64 -1.46
C ASN A 102 -1.82 9.57 -2.94
N VAL A 103 -1.11 10.33 -3.77
CA VAL A 103 -1.53 10.57 -5.15
C VAL A 103 -0.40 10.41 -6.17
N LEU A 104 -0.78 10.06 -7.39
CA LEU A 104 0.01 10.26 -8.60
C LEU A 104 -0.47 11.54 -9.29
N ASP A 105 0.40 12.54 -9.35
CA ASP A 105 0.04 13.90 -9.71
C ASP A 105 0.88 14.43 -10.87
N GLY A 106 0.23 14.62 -12.02
CA GLY A 106 0.78 15.22 -13.23
C GLY A 106 0.48 16.71 -13.40
N SER A 107 -0.11 17.36 -12.39
CA SER A 107 -0.40 18.78 -12.43
C SER A 107 0.88 19.61 -12.41
N VAL A 108 0.85 20.71 -13.16
CA VAL A 108 1.91 21.73 -13.13
C VAL A 108 1.84 22.53 -11.84
N ARG A 109 0.62 22.76 -11.33
CA ARG A 109 0.33 23.59 -10.16
C ARG A 109 -0.46 22.77 -9.14
N SER A 110 0.12 22.56 -7.96
CA SER A 110 -0.45 21.82 -6.83
C SER A 110 -1.53 22.61 -6.07
N ASN A 111 -2.50 23.19 -6.78
CA ASN A 111 -3.49 24.09 -6.21
C ASN A 111 -4.88 23.43 -6.16
N PHE A 112 -5.07 22.61 -5.13
CA PHE A 112 -6.25 21.80 -4.96
C PHE A 112 -6.95 22.09 -3.63
N ASP A 113 -8.24 21.77 -3.59
CA ASP A 113 -9.02 21.67 -2.37
C ASP A 113 -9.48 20.22 -2.19
N CYS A 114 -9.73 19.84 -0.94
CA CYS A 114 -10.33 18.55 -0.59
C CYS A 114 -11.80 18.76 -0.27
N CYS A 115 -12.65 17.94 -0.88
CA CYS A 115 -14.07 17.84 -0.60
C CYS A 115 -14.30 16.55 0.20
N ILE A 116 -14.76 16.70 1.44
CA ILE A 116 -14.90 15.60 2.39
C ILE A 116 -16.39 15.31 2.60
N TYR A 117 -16.78 14.04 2.49
CA TYR A 117 -18.17 13.60 2.60
C TYR A 117 -18.32 12.66 3.81
N GLY A 118 -19.29 12.99 4.66
CA GLY A 118 -19.74 12.13 5.75
C GLY A 118 -20.90 11.21 5.32
N ASP A 119 -21.72 10.82 6.29
CA ASP A 119 -22.90 9.97 6.10
C ASP A 119 -24.08 10.67 5.42
N ALA A 120 -24.26 11.96 5.68
CA ALA A 120 -25.31 12.76 5.06
C ALA A 120 -24.93 13.05 3.60
N LYS A 121 -25.71 12.49 2.66
CA LYS A 121 -25.45 12.53 1.20
C LYS A 121 -25.25 13.92 0.59
N LEU A 122 -25.54 15.00 1.32
CA LEU A 122 -25.57 16.37 0.80
C LEU A 122 -24.68 17.37 1.53
N SER A 123 -24.10 17.03 2.69
CA SER A 123 -23.12 17.92 3.36
C SER A 123 -21.69 17.47 3.02
N PHE A 124 -20.90 18.40 2.49
CA PHE A 124 -19.47 18.21 2.33
C PHE A 124 -18.72 19.37 2.99
N HIS A 125 -17.52 19.06 3.49
CA HIS A 125 -16.60 20.08 3.98
C HIS A 125 -15.53 20.32 2.91
N ARG A 126 -15.40 21.56 2.46
CA ARG A 126 -14.34 21.96 1.53
C ARG A 126 -13.19 22.58 2.33
N VAL A 127 -12.00 22.02 2.19
CA VAL A 127 -10.79 22.49 2.88
C VAL A 127 -9.64 22.58 1.91
N LYS A 128 -8.66 23.46 2.17
CA LYS A 128 -7.48 23.59 1.32
C LYS A 128 -6.62 22.34 1.40
N ALA A 129 -6.19 21.81 0.26
CA ALA A 129 -5.17 20.76 0.21
C ALA A 129 -3.78 21.41 0.30
N VAL A 130 -2.95 20.91 1.19
CA VAL A 130 -1.56 21.35 1.34
C VAL A 130 -0.62 20.22 0.92
N VAL A 131 0.39 20.52 0.11
CA VAL A 131 1.41 19.53 -0.24
C VAL A 131 2.21 19.20 1.03
N LYS A 132 2.13 17.95 1.48
CA LYS A 132 2.88 17.43 2.63
C LYS A 132 4.27 16.97 2.20
N GLU A 133 4.32 16.14 1.17
CA GLU A 133 5.56 15.55 0.68
C GLU A 133 5.48 15.38 -0.84
N THR A 134 6.60 15.56 -1.54
CA THR A 134 6.74 15.20 -2.95
C THR A 134 8.00 14.37 -3.09
N TYR A 135 7.90 13.21 -3.73
CA TYR A 135 9.08 12.36 -3.93
C TYR A 135 10.14 13.12 -4.75
N PRO A 136 11.35 13.34 -4.21
CA PRO A 136 12.36 14.12 -4.88
C PRO A 136 13.03 13.29 -5.98
N GLN A 137 13.05 13.80 -7.21
CA GLN A 137 13.84 13.20 -8.29
C GLN A 137 14.75 14.24 -8.94
N LYS A 138 16.06 14.01 -8.89
CA LYS A 138 17.05 15.07 -9.11
C LYS A 138 17.25 15.49 -10.56
N ARG A 139 16.84 14.73 -11.59
CA ARG A 139 17.39 14.97 -12.95
C ARG A 139 16.51 14.72 -14.18
N ARG A 140 15.29 14.18 -14.11
CA ARG A 140 14.54 13.81 -15.33
C ARG A 140 13.03 14.02 -15.18
N VAL A 141 12.35 14.29 -16.30
CA VAL A 141 10.93 14.64 -16.37
C VAL A 141 10.08 13.37 -16.21
N VAL A 142 9.15 13.41 -15.26
CA VAL A 142 8.10 12.39 -15.07
C VAL A 142 6.74 12.99 -15.38
N SER A 143 5.84 12.17 -15.91
CA SER A 143 4.48 12.59 -16.20
C SER A 143 3.62 12.66 -14.95
N LEU A 144 3.77 11.71 -14.01
CA LEU A 144 3.02 11.70 -12.74
C LEU A 144 3.97 11.57 -11.55
N LYS A 145 3.91 12.52 -10.62
CA LYS A 145 4.74 12.53 -9.41
C LYS A 145 3.99 11.92 -8.24
N ALA A 146 4.63 10.99 -7.56
CA ALA A 146 4.23 10.57 -6.21
C ALA A 146 4.25 11.76 -5.25
N ARG A 147 3.09 12.12 -4.72
CA ARG A 147 2.90 13.26 -3.82
C ARG A 147 1.91 12.90 -2.71
N GLN A 148 2.10 13.53 -1.56
CA GLN A 148 1.14 13.52 -0.46
C GLN A 148 0.49 14.89 -0.33
N TYR A 149 -0.84 14.91 -0.24
CA TYR A 149 -1.60 16.09 0.16
C TYR A 149 -2.18 15.87 1.56
N GLN A 150 -2.27 16.95 2.32
CA GLN A 150 -2.86 16.98 3.64
C GLN A 150 -4.06 17.93 3.63
N CYS A 151 -5.21 17.42 4.08
CA CYS A 151 -6.47 18.13 4.18
C CYS A 151 -6.82 18.27 5.65
N PHE A 152 -6.73 19.48 6.21
CA PHE A 152 -7.03 19.72 7.63
C PHE A 152 -8.54 19.69 7.88
N VAL A 153 -8.99 18.86 8.81
CA VAL A 153 -10.40 18.65 9.15
C VAL A 153 -10.66 19.01 10.60
N HIS A 154 -10.70 20.31 10.89
CA HIS A 154 -11.02 20.76 12.24
C HIS A 154 -12.49 20.51 12.56
N ASN A 155 -12.76 19.91 13.73
CA ASN A 155 -14.09 19.81 14.35
C ASN A 155 -15.14 18.98 13.57
N ILE A 156 -14.73 17.95 12.81
CA ILE A 156 -15.69 17.00 12.23
C ILE A 156 -15.93 15.88 13.25
N SER A 157 -17.12 15.86 13.86
CA SER A 157 -17.53 14.84 14.84
C SER A 157 -18.07 13.56 14.20
N SER A 158 -18.43 13.59 12.92
CA SER A 158 -18.93 12.43 12.18
C SER A 158 -17.82 11.71 11.42
N PRO A 159 -17.88 10.37 11.28
CA PRO A 159 -16.92 9.64 10.46
C PRO A 159 -16.97 10.12 9.00
N MET A 160 -15.81 10.49 8.48
CA MET A 160 -15.62 10.74 7.06
C MET A 160 -15.64 9.40 6.32
N LYS A 161 -16.44 9.30 5.27
CA LYS A 161 -16.53 8.08 4.46
C LYS A 161 -15.76 8.22 3.16
N HIS A 162 -15.86 9.39 2.54
CA HIS A 162 -15.25 9.63 1.25
C HIS A 162 -14.58 10.99 1.20
N ILE A 163 -13.60 11.10 0.32
CA ILE A 163 -12.91 12.35 0.02
C ILE A 163 -12.64 12.44 -1.48
N GLN A 164 -12.59 13.66 -1.96
CA GLN A 164 -12.25 13.97 -3.33
C GLN A 164 -11.26 15.13 -3.34
N LEU A 165 -10.31 15.10 -4.26
CA LEU A 165 -9.44 16.24 -4.57
C LEU A 165 -10.01 16.94 -5.80
N VAL A 166 -10.15 18.27 -5.73
CA VAL A 166 -10.68 19.09 -6.82
C VAL A 166 -9.79 20.29 -7.08
N GLY A 167 -9.80 20.78 -8.32
CA GLY A 167 -9.17 22.05 -8.66
C GLY A 167 -9.80 23.20 -7.85
N LYS A 168 -9.03 24.24 -7.52
CA LYS A 168 -9.54 25.39 -6.74
C LYS A 168 -10.79 26.05 -7.34
N LYS A 169 -10.97 26.00 -8.67
CA LYS A 169 -12.15 26.55 -9.36
C LYS A 169 -13.25 25.52 -9.62
N GLU A 170 -13.01 24.25 -9.32
CA GLU A 170 -13.97 23.16 -9.54
C GLU A 170 -14.94 23.05 -8.35
N PHE A 171 -16.10 22.44 -8.60
CA PHE A 171 -17.12 22.19 -7.59
C PHE A 171 -16.93 20.79 -6.98
N CYS A 172 -17.24 20.62 -5.70
CA CYS A 172 -17.18 19.30 -5.04
C CYS A 172 -18.14 18.26 -5.64
N ASN A 173 -19.07 18.64 -6.52
CA ASN A 173 -19.94 17.69 -7.22
C ASN A 173 -19.54 17.46 -8.68
N SER A 174 -18.41 18.02 -9.15
CA SER A 174 -18.05 17.98 -10.57
C SER A 174 -17.30 16.71 -11.00
N SER A 175 -16.84 15.86 -10.08
CA SER A 175 -16.22 14.58 -10.45
C SER A 175 -16.87 13.39 -9.74
N HIS A 176 -16.85 12.26 -10.44
CA HIS A 176 -17.48 11.03 -9.99
C HIS A 176 -16.56 10.16 -9.11
N ILE A 177 -15.26 10.46 -9.04
CA ILE A 177 -14.30 9.60 -8.33
C ILE A 177 -14.14 10.10 -6.90
N ARG A 178 -14.85 9.44 -5.99
CA ARG A 178 -14.72 9.62 -4.54
C ARG A 178 -13.85 8.50 -3.98
N GLN A 179 -12.78 8.87 -3.28
CA GLN A 179 -11.89 7.91 -2.63
C GLN A 179 -12.43 7.57 -1.24
N PRO A 180 -12.57 6.29 -0.86
CA PRO A 180 -12.88 5.91 0.52
C PRO A 180 -11.78 6.38 1.48
N VAL A 181 -12.20 6.88 2.64
CA VAL A 181 -11.32 7.34 3.71
C VAL A 181 -11.02 6.16 4.64
N LEU A 182 -9.73 5.83 4.77
CA LEU A 182 -9.24 4.75 5.62
C LEU A 182 -8.85 5.30 7.00
N TYR A 183 -9.06 4.49 8.03
CA TYR A 183 -8.68 4.80 9.40
C TYR A 183 -7.48 3.94 9.79
N ALA A 184 -6.36 4.59 10.10
CA ALA A 184 -5.15 3.90 10.49
C ALA A 184 -5.37 3.20 11.85
N PRO A 185 -5.17 1.88 11.95
CA PRO A 185 -5.28 1.19 13.24
C PRO A 185 -4.18 1.65 14.19
N VAL A 186 -4.55 1.87 15.46
CA VAL A 186 -3.60 2.15 16.54
C VAL A 186 -3.17 0.83 17.17
N LYS A 187 -1.89 0.48 17.04
CA LYS A 187 -1.29 -0.76 17.55
C LYS A 187 0.05 -0.43 18.21
N GLU A 188 -0.02 0.16 19.39
CA GLU A 188 1.17 0.55 20.14
C GLU A 188 2.06 -0.65 20.48
N ASN A 189 3.38 -0.45 20.47
CA ASN A 189 4.38 -1.49 20.75
C ASN A 189 4.41 -2.67 19.77
N LYS A 190 3.72 -2.55 18.63
CA LYS A 190 3.70 -3.55 17.57
C LYS A 190 4.63 -3.17 16.43
N PHE A 191 5.20 -4.18 15.79
CA PHE A 191 6.10 -4.01 14.65
C PHE A 191 5.37 -4.36 13.36
N ALA A 192 5.30 -3.41 12.43
CA ALA A 192 4.75 -3.65 11.10
C ALA A 192 5.81 -3.54 10.01
N ILE A 193 5.56 -4.28 8.94
CA ILE A 193 6.30 -4.13 7.68
C ILE A 193 5.37 -3.53 6.65
N CYS A 194 5.90 -2.50 6.00
CA CYS A 194 5.45 -2.01 4.73
C CYS A 194 6.18 -2.77 3.63
N ALA A 195 5.53 -3.79 3.07
CA ALA A 195 6.10 -4.47 1.93
C ALA A 195 5.97 -3.56 0.70
N LYS A 196 7.00 -3.54 -0.14
CA LYS A 196 6.88 -2.91 -1.45
C LYS A 196 5.84 -3.60 -2.33
N ILE A 197 5.50 -2.96 -3.46
CA ILE A 197 4.48 -3.49 -4.38
C ILE A 197 4.87 -4.90 -4.82
N ALA A 198 3.93 -5.83 -4.62
CA ALA A 198 4.02 -7.18 -5.15
C ALA A 198 3.44 -7.19 -6.57
N TYR A 199 4.25 -7.56 -7.56
CA TYR A 199 3.81 -7.55 -8.95
C TYR A 199 4.37 -8.73 -9.76
N ASN A 200 3.67 -9.06 -10.85
CA ASN A 200 4.06 -10.10 -11.81
C ASN A 200 4.27 -11.48 -11.16
N TYR A 201 5.27 -12.25 -11.60
CA TYR A 201 5.56 -13.57 -11.07
C TYR A 201 6.37 -13.47 -9.78
N LEU A 202 5.83 -14.08 -8.71
CA LEU A 202 6.51 -14.30 -7.45
C LEU A 202 6.53 -15.80 -7.15
N ASN A 203 7.68 -16.31 -6.72
CA ASN A 203 7.81 -17.71 -6.34
C ASN A 203 7.07 -17.95 -5.02
N PRO A 204 6.05 -18.82 -4.98
CA PRO A 204 5.24 -19.04 -3.78
C PRO A 204 6.04 -19.62 -2.61
N LEU A 205 7.07 -20.44 -2.87
CA LEU A 205 7.92 -20.98 -1.80
C LEU A 205 8.75 -19.89 -1.13
N HIS A 206 9.33 -18.97 -1.92
CA HIS A 206 10.07 -17.84 -1.37
C HIS A 206 9.17 -16.90 -0.56
N LEU A 207 7.91 -16.71 -0.99
CA LEU A 207 6.95 -15.93 -0.22
C LEU A 207 6.63 -16.59 1.12
N ILE A 208 6.42 -17.91 1.15
CA ILE A 208 6.23 -18.66 2.41
C ILE A 208 7.46 -18.51 3.31
N GLU A 209 8.67 -18.70 2.77
CA GLU A 209 9.92 -18.49 3.50
C GLU A 209 10.01 -17.09 4.11
N TRP A 210 9.68 -16.07 3.32
CA TRP A 210 9.72 -14.69 3.74
C TRP A 210 8.72 -14.42 4.88
N PHE A 211 7.46 -14.84 4.74
CA PHE A 211 6.44 -14.64 5.78
C PHE A 211 6.77 -15.39 7.08
N GLU A 212 7.19 -16.66 7.00
CA GLU A 212 7.58 -17.42 8.19
C GLU A 212 8.78 -16.80 8.89
N TYR A 213 9.73 -16.26 8.12
CA TYR A 213 10.83 -15.48 8.70
C TYR A 213 10.31 -14.22 9.42
N GLN A 214 9.43 -13.43 8.81
CA GLN A 214 8.88 -12.23 9.45
C GLN A 214 8.11 -12.58 10.75
N LYS A 215 7.35 -13.67 10.76
CA LYS A 215 6.69 -14.21 11.98
C LYS A 215 7.71 -14.52 13.06
N MET A 216 8.77 -15.25 12.72
CA MET A 216 9.84 -15.61 13.66
C MET A 216 10.55 -14.39 14.24
N MET A 217 10.68 -13.31 13.45
CA MET A 217 11.29 -12.05 13.89
C MET A 217 10.33 -11.15 14.69
N GLY A 218 9.09 -11.60 14.94
CA GLY A 218 8.11 -10.87 15.76
C GLY A 218 7.40 -9.75 15.02
N VAL A 219 7.27 -9.84 13.70
CA VAL A 219 6.43 -8.92 12.91
C VAL A 219 4.96 -9.24 13.17
N ASP A 220 4.21 -8.23 13.60
CA ASP A 220 2.79 -8.37 13.91
C ASP A 220 1.90 -8.21 12.67
N THR A 221 2.30 -7.38 11.71
CA THR A 221 1.51 -7.10 10.52
C THR A 221 2.40 -6.74 9.33
N VAL A 222 2.07 -7.25 8.15
CA VAL A 222 2.68 -6.88 6.86
C VAL A 222 1.58 -6.29 5.99
N LEU A 223 1.74 -5.04 5.55
CA LEU A 223 0.87 -4.46 4.53
C LEU A 223 1.50 -4.63 3.15
N ILE A 224 0.72 -5.18 2.21
CA ILE A 224 1.18 -5.47 0.85
C ILE A 224 0.23 -4.84 -0.17
N ALA A 225 0.81 -4.06 -1.09
CA ALA A 225 0.11 -3.56 -2.26
C ALA A 225 0.24 -4.58 -3.41
N LEU A 226 -0.88 -5.15 -3.85
CA LEU A 226 -0.90 -6.18 -4.89
C LEU A 226 -1.21 -5.57 -6.27
N GLN A 227 -0.38 -5.88 -7.25
CA GLN A 227 -0.57 -5.50 -8.65
C GLN A 227 -0.30 -6.68 -9.60
N GLN A 228 -1.36 -7.33 -10.11
CA GLN A 228 -1.24 -8.38 -11.14
C GLN A 228 -0.23 -9.50 -10.79
N VAL A 229 -0.37 -10.09 -9.60
CA VAL A 229 0.45 -11.24 -9.18
C VAL A 229 -0.08 -12.55 -9.76
N ASN A 230 0.78 -13.56 -9.94
CA ASN A 230 0.35 -14.91 -10.32
C ASN A 230 -0.55 -15.56 -9.26
N GLU A 231 -1.39 -16.50 -9.69
CA GLU A 231 -2.42 -17.15 -8.84
C GLU A 231 -1.83 -17.82 -7.59
N ASP A 232 -0.70 -18.52 -7.73
CA ASP A 232 -0.03 -19.18 -6.61
C ASP A 232 0.46 -18.19 -5.54
N ALA A 233 1.05 -17.07 -5.98
CA ALA A 233 1.49 -16.01 -5.07
C ALA A 233 0.29 -15.36 -4.36
N TYR A 234 -0.79 -15.11 -5.10
CA TYR A 234 -2.04 -14.61 -4.52
C TYR A 234 -2.61 -15.56 -3.46
N ALA A 235 -2.56 -16.88 -3.70
CA ALA A 235 -3.01 -17.88 -2.73
C ALA A 235 -2.18 -17.83 -1.43
N VAL A 236 -0.86 -17.66 -1.52
CA VAL A 236 0.02 -17.45 -0.35
C VAL A 236 -0.35 -16.16 0.40
N PHE A 237 -0.53 -15.04 -0.30
CA PHE A 237 -0.95 -13.80 0.33
C PHE A 237 -2.29 -13.93 1.06
N LYS A 238 -3.30 -14.57 0.45
CA LYS A 238 -4.60 -14.82 1.08
C LYS A 238 -4.53 -15.79 2.26
N TYR A 239 -3.58 -16.72 2.26
CA TYR A 239 -3.32 -17.55 3.43
C TYR A 239 -2.87 -16.70 4.62
N TYR A 240 -1.84 -15.88 4.44
CA TYR A 240 -1.30 -15.03 5.51
C TYR A 240 -2.22 -13.88 5.92
N GLU A 241 -3.09 -13.41 5.03
CA GLU A 241 -4.18 -12.48 5.38
C GLU A 241 -5.18 -13.14 6.33
N ARG A 242 -5.58 -14.40 6.05
CA ARG A 242 -6.48 -15.16 6.93
C ARG A 242 -5.85 -15.53 8.27
N GLU A 243 -4.53 -15.75 8.31
CA GLU A 243 -3.79 -15.89 9.57
C GLU A 243 -3.71 -14.59 10.38
N GLY A 244 -4.06 -13.45 9.77
CA GLY A 244 -4.07 -12.14 10.43
C GLY A 244 -2.72 -11.42 10.47
N ILE A 245 -1.69 -11.95 9.79
CA ILE A 245 -0.40 -11.26 9.66
C ILE A 245 -0.38 -10.32 8.44
N ALA A 246 -1.08 -10.62 7.36
CA ALA A 246 -1.06 -9.75 6.17
C ALA A 246 -2.30 -8.84 6.08
N ILE A 247 -2.10 -7.61 5.60
CA ILE A 247 -3.15 -6.71 5.11
C ILE A 247 -2.90 -6.53 3.62
N LEU A 248 -3.85 -6.93 2.78
CA LEU A 248 -3.73 -6.82 1.33
C LEU A 248 -4.52 -5.61 0.83
N ILE A 249 -3.83 -4.67 0.20
CA ILE A 249 -4.47 -3.58 -0.53
C ILE A 249 -4.37 -3.82 -2.03
N SER A 250 -5.48 -3.63 -2.73
CA SER A 250 -5.45 -3.66 -4.20
C SER A 250 -4.77 -2.41 -4.70
N PHE A 251 -3.77 -2.58 -5.56
CA PHE A 251 -3.13 -1.50 -6.27
C PHE A 251 -3.62 -1.48 -7.73
N PRO A 252 -3.83 -0.32 -8.36
CA PRO A 252 -4.43 -0.27 -9.69
C PRO A 252 -3.69 -1.12 -10.72
N CYS A 253 -4.40 -2.09 -11.32
CA CYS A 253 -3.87 -2.92 -12.41
C CYS A 253 -3.46 -2.09 -13.63
N LYS A 254 -4.26 -1.05 -13.94
CA LYS A 254 -3.95 -0.04 -14.95
C LYS A 254 -3.66 1.26 -14.24
N LEU A 255 -2.37 1.54 -14.08
CA LEU A 255 -1.94 2.81 -13.54
C LEU A 255 -2.15 3.94 -14.57
N PRO A 256 -2.47 5.15 -14.10
CA PRO A 256 -2.92 6.26 -14.94
C PRO A 256 -1.89 6.77 -15.95
N GLY A 257 -2.37 7.59 -16.89
CA GLY A 257 -1.55 8.40 -17.80
C GLY A 257 -1.12 7.73 -19.11
N ASN A 258 -1.61 6.51 -19.42
CA ASN A 258 -1.16 5.70 -20.58
C ASN A 258 0.37 5.72 -20.77
N ILE A 259 1.09 5.60 -19.65
CA ILE A 259 2.54 5.71 -19.61
C ILE A 259 3.11 4.31 -19.76
N ASP A 260 4.04 4.16 -20.70
CA ASP A 260 4.84 2.95 -20.79
C ASP A 260 5.77 2.85 -19.57
N ARG A 261 5.54 1.82 -18.77
CA ARG A 261 6.28 1.54 -17.53
C ARG A 261 7.42 0.56 -17.76
N ASN A 262 7.47 -0.11 -18.91
CA ASN A 262 8.50 -1.02 -19.39
C ASN A 262 9.36 -1.62 -18.27
N PHE A 263 8.83 -2.64 -17.59
CA PHE A 263 9.53 -3.37 -16.51
C PHE A 263 10.70 -4.24 -17.01
N GLU A 264 11.28 -3.94 -18.17
CA GLU A 264 12.41 -4.67 -18.74
C GLU A 264 13.71 -4.36 -17.96
N PRO A 265 14.41 -5.38 -17.40
CA PRO A 265 15.55 -5.18 -16.50
C PRO A 265 16.70 -4.34 -17.07
N HIS A 266 16.91 -4.35 -18.39
CA HIS A 266 17.98 -3.65 -19.09
C HIS A 266 17.60 -2.22 -19.51
N LYS A 267 16.35 -1.81 -19.27
CA LYS A 267 15.84 -0.46 -19.51
C LYS A 267 15.43 0.25 -18.22
N TRP A 268 15.97 -0.14 -17.05
CA TRP A 268 15.69 0.41 -15.70
C TRP A 268 16.00 1.92 -15.50
N ASN A 269 15.91 2.72 -16.55
CA ASN A 269 15.84 4.18 -16.52
C ASN A 269 14.40 4.71 -16.31
N TYR A 270 13.42 3.88 -15.93
CA TYR A 270 12.02 4.31 -15.83
C TYR A 270 11.75 5.12 -14.58
N HIS A 271 11.57 6.42 -14.77
CA HIS A 271 11.27 7.37 -13.71
C HIS A 271 9.87 7.19 -13.14
N GLN A 272 8.91 6.79 -13.97
CA GLN A 272 7.52 6.65 -13.53
C GLN A 272 7.34 5.49 -12.55
N SER A 273 7.97 4.34 -12.78
CA SER A 273 7.85 3.18 -11.88
C SER A 273 8.34 3.49 -10.46
N THR A 274 9.39 4.30 -10.31
CA THR A 274 9.84 4.75 -8.97
C THR A 274 8.79 5.59 -8.23
N HIS A 275 8.02 6.42 -8.95
CA HIS A 275 6.90 7.14 -8.35
C HIS A 275 5.70 6.21 -8.08
N ASP A 276 5.43 5.24 -8.95
CA ASP A 276 4.36 4.26 -8.76
C ASP A 276 4.64 3.39 -7.52
N GLU A 277 5.88 2.93 -7.33
CA GLU A 277 6.36 2.24 -6.12
C GLU A 277 6.27 3.14 -4.89
N GLN A 278 6.76 4.39 -5.01
CA GLN A 278 6.79 5.30 -3.88
C GLN A 278 5.39 5.69 -3.38
N VAL A 279 4.40 5.86 -4.25
CA VAL A 279 3.04 6.21 -3.81
C VAL A 279 2.38 5.05 -3.04
N ALA A 280 2.72 3.80 -3.36
CA ALA A 280 2.32 2.64 -2.57
C ALA A 280 2.98 2.66 -1.18
N VAL A 281 4.29 2.95 -1.13
CA VAL A 281 5.02 3.10 0.14
C VAL A 281 4.43 4.22 1.00
N TYR A 282 4.09 5.36 0.41
CA TYR A 282 3.40 6.45 1.13
C TYR A 282 2.04 5.99 1.68
N SER A 283 1.22 5.33 0.87
CA SER A 283 -0.08 4.80 1.30
C SER A 283 0.06 3.86 2.49
N CYS A 284 0.99 2.93 2.37
CA CYS A 284 1.31 1.94 3.38
C CYS A 284 1.83 2.57 4.69
N LYS A 285 2.74 3.56 4.61
CA LYS A 285 3.23 4.31 5.78
C LYS A 285 2.09 4.99 6.53
N GLU A 286 1.17 5.65 5.83
CA GLU A 286 0.05 6.33 6.49
C GLU A 286 -0.92 5.32 7.12
N ILE A 287 -1.21 4.19 6.47
CA ILE A 287 -2.08 3.13 7.03
C ILE A 287 -1.45 2.53 8.28
N LEU A 288 -0.14 2.29 8.29
CA LEU A 288 0.57 1.67 9.41
C LEU A 288 1.08 2.69 10.44
N LYS A 289 0.77 3.97 10.32
CA LYS A 289 1.32 5.04 11.17
C LYS A 289 0.98 4.90 12.66
N GLY A 290 -0.08 4.16 13.00
CA GLY A 290 -0.46 3.86 14.38
C GLY A 290 0.34 2.73 15.04
N PHE A 291 1.26 2.08 14.32
CA PHE A 291 2.15 1.06 14.89
C PHE A 291 3.33 1.71 15.63
N GLY A 292 3.90 0.98 16.59
CA GLY A 292 5.08 1.44 17.33
C GLY A 292 6.31 1.57 16.42
N PHE A 293 6.47 0.62 15.50
CA PHE A 293 7.55 0.61 14.51
C PHE A 293 7.04 0.16 13.15
N VAL A 294 7.52 0.82 12.09
CA VAL A 294 7.22 0.44 10.71
C VAL A 294 8.54 0.39 9.92
N ALA A 295 8.85 -0.74 9.30
CA ALA A 295 9.96 -0.87 8.36
C ALA A 295 9.42 -0.97 6.93
N VAL A 296 10.15 -0.44 5.95
CA VAL A 296 9.87 -0.67 4.52
C VAL A 296 10.85 -1.74 4.05
N VAL A 297 10.35 -2.85 3.51
CA VAL A 297 11.15 -4.02 3.14
C VAL A 297 10.64 -4.61 1.82
N ASP A 298 11.55 -5.03 0.95
CA ASP A 298 11.20 -5.70 -0.30
C ASP A 298 10.92 -7.19 -0.03
N LEU A 299 10.11 -7.85 -0.87
CA LEU A 299 9.71 -9.25 -0.63
C LEU A 299 10.85 -10.27 -0.81
N ASP A 300 11.99 -9.84 -1.35
CA ASP A 300 13.23 -10.60 -1.49
C ASP A 300 14.31 -10.17 -0.48
N GLU A 301 14.01 -9.22 0.41
CA GLU A 301 14.92 -8.72 1.43
C GLU A 301 14.56 -9.23 2.83
N TYR A 302 15.60 -9.41 3.65
CA TYR A 302 15.50 -9.85 5.04
C TYR A 302 16.28 -8.89 5.93
N ILE A 303 15.62 -8.38 6.99
CA ILE A 303 16.34 -7.70 8.07
C ILE A 303 16.91 -8.79 8.98
N VAL A 304 18.24 -8.93 9.00
CA VAL A 304 18.91 -9.97 9.79
C VAL A 304 19.62 -9.35 10.99
N HIS A 305 19.30 -9.87 12.18
CA HIS A 305 20.05 -9.53 13.38
C HIS A 305 21.16 -10.55 13.64
N LYS A 306 22.34 -10.07 14.06
CA LYS A 306 23.52 -10.90 14.33
C LYS A 306 23.25 -12.04 15.34
N ASN A 307 22.33 -11.81 16.27
CA ASN A 307 21.99 -12.77 17.34
C ASN A 307 20.60 -13.41 17.18
N PHE A 308 19.93 -13.24 16.03
CA PHE A 308 18.57 -13.77 15.76
C PHE A 308 17.52 -13.43 16.83
N SER A 309 17.69 -12.32 17.57
CA SER A 309 16.64 -11.76 18.43
C SER A 309 15.54 -11.14 17.57
N SER A 310 14.32 -11.07 18.10
CA SER A 310 13.19 -10.43 17.41
C SER A 310 13.47 -8.94 17.12
N TYR A 311 12.78 -8.36 16.13
CA TYR A 311 12.89 -6.93 15.83
C TYR A 311 12.48 -6.09 17.04
N THR A 312 11.42 -6.48 17.74
CA THR A 312 10.95 -5.79 18.94
C THR A 312 12.02 -5.72 20.03
N GLU A 313 12.80 -6.79 20.21
CA GLU A 313 13.96 -6.75 21.13
C GLU A 313 15.06 -5.82 20.64
N MET A 314 15.36 -5.79 19.33
CA MET A 314 16.34 -4.85 18.76
C MET A 314 15.97 -3.39 19.04
N PHE A 315 14.68 -3.05 18.94
CA PHE A 315 14.20 -1.67 19.10
C PHE A 315 13.87 -1.30 20.56
N LYS A 316 13.64 -2.27 21.46
CA LYS A 316 13.51 -2.01 22.90
C LYS A 316 14.84 -1.69 23.58
N VAL A 317 15.95 -2.26 23.12
CA VAL A 317 17.28 -2.11 23.75
C VAL A 317 17.87 -0.71 23.56
N LYS A 318 17.38 0.04 22.57
CA LYS A 318 17.76 1.43 22.37
C LYS A 318 16.53 2.27 22.68
N ASN A 319 16.59 3.11 23.70
CA ASN A 319 15.61 4.18 23.94
C ASN A 319 15.60 5.15 22.74
N PHE A 320 15.12 4.69 21.59
CA PHE A 320 14.87 5.52 20.42
C PHE A 320 13.71 6.44 20.79
N LYS A 321 14.06 7.62 21.33
CA LYS A 321 13.17 8.77 21.21
C LYS A 321 13.03 9.04 19.72
N LEU A 322 11.87 8.70 19.16
CA LEU A 322 11.44 9.22 17.87
C LEU A 322 11.42 10.75 18.01
N VAL A 323 12.33 11.42 17.30
CA VAL A 323 12.37 12.89 17.18
C VAL A 323 11.25 13.34 16.26
#